data_AF-A0A3N5EZ61-F1
#
_entry.id   AF-A0A3N5EZ61-F1
#
_cell.length_a   1.000
_cell.length_b   1.000
_cell.length_c   1.000
_cell.angle_alpha   90.00
_cell.angle_beta   90.00
_cell.angle_gamma   90.00
#
_symmetry.space_group_name_H-M   'P 1'
#
loop_
_entity.id
_entity.type
_entity.pdbx_description
1 polymer ?
#
loop_
_entity_poly.entity_id
_entity_poly.type
_entity_poly.pdbx_seq_one_letter_code
_entity_poly.pdbx_strand_id
1 'polypeptide(L)'
;MASGKTTLHDKFASGLSPDEKTLVTLRDELYGGSWDQMLGDLRDRLKGKPYIFKLVNRIQDDIARIEKLSEYEKKHKINLAEYLKKKEAK
;
A
#
# COMPACT_ATOMS: atom_id res chain seq x y z
N MET A 1 -26.23 -19.52 -5.33
CA MET A 1 -26.08 -18.17 -5.94
C MET A 1 -25.90 -17.15 -4.82
N ALA A 2 -24.67 -16.95 -4.35
CA ALA A 2 -24.38 -15.89 -3.38
C ALA A 2 -23.74 -14.72 -4.16
N SER A 3 -24.55 -13.71 -4.49
CA SER A 3 -24.04 -12.42 -4.96
C SER A 3 -23.22 -11.83 -3.81
N GLY A 4 -21.92 -12.13 -3.79
CA GLY A 4 -20.99 -11.57 -2.83
C GLY A 4 -21.01 -10.06 -2.97
N LYS A 5 -21.54 -9.35 -1.97
CA LYS A 5 -21.60 -7.90 -1.98
C LYS A 5 -20.16 -7.36 -2.03
N THR A 6 -19.74 -6.88 -3.20
CA THR A 6 -18.52 -6.09 -3.34
C THR A 6 -18.60 -4.88 -2.41
N THR A 7 -17.74 -4.83 -1.39
CA THR A 7 -17.72 -3.71 -0.46
C THR A 7 -17.12 -2.47 -1.15
N LEU A 8 -17.30 -1.30 -0.54
CA LEU A 8 -16.64 -0.09 -1.02
C LEU A 8 -15.10 -0.23 -1.00
N HIS A 9 -14.56 -1.03 -0.08
CA HIS A 9 -13.13 -1.32 0.05
C HIS A 9 -12.64 -2.26 -1.06
N ASP A 10 -13.43 -3.26 -1.45
CA ASP A 10 -13.12 -4.12 -2.60
C ASP A 10 -13.04 -3.30 -3.90
N LYS A 11 -13.96 -2.33 -4.06
CA LYS A 11 -13.95 -1.40 -5.21
C LYS A 11 -12.71 -0.49 -5.19
N PHE A 12 -12.41 0.09 -4.03
CA PHE A 12 -11.23 0.94 -3.86
C PHE A 12 -9.93 0.18 -4.14
N ALA A 13 -9.73 -0.98 -3.50
CA ALA A 13 -8.57 -1.84 -3.69
C ALA A 13 -8.43 -2.31 -5.14
N SER A 14 -9.54 -2.59 -5.82
CA SER A 14 -9.52 -2.95 -7.25
C SER A 14 -9.07 -1.80 -8.14
N GLY A 15 -9.41 -0.58 -7.79
CA GLY A 15 -9.05 0.64 -8.53
C GLY A 15 -7.62 1.15 -8.28
N LEU A 16 -6.88 0.54 -7.35
CA LEU A 16 -5.47 0.87 -7.14
C LEU A 16 -4.64 0.53 -8.39
N SER A 17 -3.72 1.43 -8.72
CA SER A 17 -2.69 1.21 -9.72
C SER A 17 -1.77 0.04 -9.34
N PRO A 18 -1.05 -0.57 -10.30
CA PRO A 18 -0.07 -1.62 -9.99
C PRO A 18 0.98 -1.18 -8.96
N ASP A 19 1.41 0.08 -9.03
CA ASP A 19 2.36 0.66 -8.08
C ASP A 19 1.76 0.76 -6.68
N GLU A 20 0.55 1.30 -6.54
CA GLU A 20 -0.14 1.40 -5.26
C GLU A 20 -0.38 0.01 -4.63
N LYS A 21 -0.74 -0.99 -5.45
CA LYS A 21 -0.88 -2.38 -4.98
C LYS A 21 0.45 -2.94 -4.47
N THR A 22 1.53 -2.70 -5.22
CA THR A 22 2.88 -3.10 -4.83
C THR A 22 3.28 -2.46 -3.51
N LEU A 23 3.01 -1.18 -3.31
CA LEU A 23 3.31 -0.47 -2.05
C LEU A 23 2.57 -1.07 -0.86
N VAL A 24 1.29 -1.41 -1.02
CA VAL A 24 0.50 -2.08 0.03
C VAL A 24 1.10 -3.46 0.37
N THR A 25 1.45 -4.25 -0.64
CA THR A 25 2.06 -5.57 -0.44
C THR A 25 3.41 -5.46 0.27
N LEU A 26 4.30 -4.59 -0.21
CA LEU A 26 5.62 -4.38 0.38
C LEU A 26 5.53 -3.89 1.84
N ARG A 27 4.57 -3.01 2.15
CA ARG A 27 4.34 -2.56 3.51
C ARG A 27 3.95 -3.72 4.44
N ASP A 28 3.08 -4.61 3.99
CA ASP A 28 2.64 -5.77 4.79
C ASP A 28 3.78 -6.77 4.99
N GLU A 29 4.56 -7.06 3.94
CA GLU A 29 5.61 -8.07 3.96
C GLU A 29 6.90 -7.62 4.65
N LEU A 30 7.33 -6.36 4.45
CA LEU A 30 8.63 -5.88 4.90
C LEU A 30 8.56 -4.97 6.13
N TYR A 31 7.42 -4.29 6.34
CA TYR A 31 7.26 -3.28 7.39
C TYR A 31 6.18 -3.66 8.41
N GLY A 32 5.73 -4.93 8.43
CA GLY A 32 4.75 -5.42 9.40
C GLY A 32 3.43 -4.65 9.38
N GLY A 33 3.04 -4.09 8.23
CA GLY A 33 1.83 -3.27 8.09
C GLY A 33 2.01 -1.78 8.44
N SER A 34 3.21 -1.34 8.81
CA SER A 34 3.45 0.05 9.23
C SER A 34 3.79 0.97 8.05
N TRP A 35 2.89 1.90 7.73
CA TRP A 35 3.17 2.97 6.77
C TRP A 35 4.25 3.94 7.26
N ASP A 36 4.30 4.20 8.56
CA ASP A 36 5.23 5.17 9.12
C ASP A 36 6.69 4.69 8.99
N GLN A 37 6.94 3.39 9.17
CA GLN A 37 8.25 2.79 8.95
C GLN A 37 8.65 2.85 7.47
N MET A 38 7.72 2.51 6.56
CA MET A 38 7.99 2.58 5.12
C MET A 38 8.27 4.01 4.64
N LEU A 39 7.51 5.00 5.12
CA LEU A 39 7.77 6.42 4.84
C LEU A 39 9.11 6.89 5.40
N GLY A 40 9.50 6.41 6.59
CA GLY A 40 10.81 6.66 7.18
C GLY A 40 11.94 6.21 6.25
N ASP A 41 11.86 4.97 5.76
CA ASP A 41 12.84 4.38 4.84
C ASP A 41 12.95 5.17 3.52
N LEU A 42 11.81 5.56 2.93
CA LEU A 42 11.80 6.36 1.70
C LEU A 42 12.41 7.75 1.91
N ARG A 43 12.14 8.40 3.05
CA ARG A 43 12.71 9.71 3.40
C ARG A 43 14.21 9.61 3.68
N ASP A 44 14.67 8.52 4.27
CA ASP A 44 16.09 8.28 4.49
C ASP A 44 16.82 8.00 3.16
N ARG A 45 16.17 7.33 2.21
CA ARG A 45 16.68 7.15 0.85
C ARG A 45 16.86 8.48 0.09
N LEU A 46 15.97 9.45 0.27
CA LEU A 46 16.14 10.81 -0.28
C LEU A 46 17.39 11.52 0.27
N LYS A 47 17.84 11.14 1.47
CA LYS A 47 19.05 11.68 2.13
C LYS A 47 20.32 10.91 1.78
N GLY A 48 20.26 9.91 0.89
CA GLY A 48 21.41 9.10 0.49
C GLY A 48 21.83 8.05 1.52
N LYS A 49 20.97 7.68 2.47
CA LYS A 49 21.23 6.59 3.42
C LYS A 49 20.99 5.21 2.77
N PRO A 50 21.57 4.12 3.33
CA PRO A 50 21.25 2.76 2.93
C PRO A 50 19.74 2.50 3.02
N TYR A 51 19.18 1.77 2.06
CA TYR A 51 17.73 1.54 1.94
C TYR A 51 17.41 0.07 1.70
N ILE A 52 16.22 -0.39 2.12
CA ILE A 52 15.83 -1.81 2.08
C ILE A 52 15.49 -2.29 0.65
N PHE A 53 14.90 -1.47 -0.23
CA PHE A 53 14.54 -1.89 -1.60
C PHE A 53 14.52 -0.75 -2.66
N LYS A 54 14.72 -1.09 -3.94
CA LYS A 54 14.76 -0.14 -5.07
C LYS A 54 13.42 -0.08 -5.82
N LEU A 55 12.62 0.96 -5.56
CA LEU A 55 11.45 1.30 -6.39
C LEU A 55 11.86 1.88 -7.75
N VAL A 56 11.09 1.55 -8.80
CA VAL A 56 11.31 1.97 -10.20
C VAL A 56 10.82 3.41 -10.44
N ASN A 57 9.87 3.88 -9.64
CA ASN A 57 9.29 5.23 -9.71
C ASN A 57 10.08 6.26 -8.89
N ARG A 58 9.80 7.56 -9.07
CA ARG A 58 10.40 8.62 -8.24
C ARG A 58 9.91 8.45 -6.80
N ILE A 59 10.84 8.42 -5.84
CA ILE A 59 10.54 8.24 -4.40
C ILE A 59 9.47 9.22 -3.90
N GLN A 60 9.45 10.45 -4.44
CA GLN A 60 8.44 11.46 -4.08
C GLN A 60 7.01 11.05 -4.49
N ASP A 61 6.85 10.41 -5.66
CA ASP A 61 5.55 9.93 -6.12
C ASP A 61 5.06 8.78 -5.23
N ASP A 62 5.97 7.90 -4.82
CA ASP A 62 5.65 6.79 -3.91
C ASP A 62 5.29 7.29 -2.50
N ILE A 63 5.94 8.34 -2.00
CA ILE A 63 5.54 9.02 -0.75
C ILE A 63 4.10 9.54 -0.87
N ALA A 64 3.77 10.26 -1.94
CA ALA A 64 2.43 10.81 -2.14
C ALA A 64 1.36 9.70 -2.24
N ARG A 65 1.68 8.58 -2.91
CA ARG A 65 0.80 7.40 -2.98
C ARG A 65 0.59 6.79 -1.59
N ILE A 66 1.65 6.61 -0.80
CA ILE A 66 1.57 6.07 0.55
C ILE A 66 0.73 6.97 1.45
N GLU A 67 0.89 8.30 1.37
CA GLU A 67 0.10 9.23 2.18
C GLU A 67 -1.40 9.09 1.88
N LYS A 68 -1.79 9.03 0.60
CA LYS A 68 -3.17 8.76 0.16
C LYS A 68 -3.69 7.42 0.70
N LEU A 69 -2.90 6.35 0.60
CA LEU A 69 -3.29 5.01 1.05
C LEU A 69 -3.43 4.94 2.57
N SER A 70 -2.48 5.54 3.30
CA SER A 70 -2.46 5.61 4.76
C SER A 70 -3.66 6.38 5.29
N GLU A 71 -4.01 7.52 4.67
CA GLU A 71 -5.20 8.30 5.04
C GLU A 71 -6.47 7.47 4.86
N TYR A 72 -6.60 6.76 3.74
CA TYR A 72 -7.75 5.90 3.48
C TYR A 72 -7.89 4.79 4.53
N GLU A 73 -6.80 4.09 4.84
CA GLU A 73 -6.81 3.04 5.88
C GLU A 73 -7.15 3.60 7.27
N LYS A 74 -6.56 4.74 7.66
CA LYS A 74 -6.84 5.38 8.94
C LYS A 74 -8.30 5.81 9.04
N LYS A 75 -8.85 6.40 7.97
CA LYS A 75 -10.24 6.87 7.90
C LYS A 75 -11.24 5.72 8.04
N HIS A 76 -10.95 4.60 7.40
CA HIS A 76 -11.86 3.46 7.35
C HIS A 76 -11.55 2.37 8.39
N LYS A 77 -10.42 2.46 9.10
CA LYS A 77 -9.90 1.49 10.06
C LYS A 77 -9.79 0.07 9.48
N ILE A 78 -9.20 -0.03 8.28
CA ILE A 78 -9.01 -1.29 7.56
C ILE A 78 -7.55 -1.50 7.16
N ASN A 79 -7.20 -2.74 6.80
CA ASN A 79 -5.96 -3.05 6.10
C ASN A 79 -6.26 -3.40 4.63
N LEU A 80 -5.80 -2.56 3.70
CA LEU A 80 -5.97 -2.74 2.25
C LEU A 80 -5.33 -4.05 1.74
N ALA A 81 -4.27 -4.56 2.38
CA ALA A 81 -3.63 -5.80 2.00
C ALA A 81 -4.60 -7.00 2.09
N GLU A 82 -5.54 -6.98 3.04
CA GLU A 82 -6.57 -8.02 3.17
C GLU A 82 -7.52 -8.06 1.97
N TYR A 83 -7.75 -6.92 1.32
CA TYR A 83 -8.60 -6.82 0.13
C TYR A 83 -7.83 -7.15 -1.15
N LEU A 84 -6.51 -6.98 -1.17
CA LEU A 84 -5.66 -7.41 -2.28
C LEU A 84 -5.46 -8.93 -2.30
N LYS A 85 -5.12 -9.53 -1.14
CA LYS A 85 -4.93 -11.00 -1.00
C LYS A 85 -6.18 -11.80 -1.40
N LYS A 86 -7.37 -11.29 -1.08
CA LYS A 86 -8.65 -11.89 -1.49
C LYS A 86 -8.84 -12.01 -3.00
N LYS A 87 -8.13 -11.20 -3.81
CA LYS A 87 -8.21 -11.25 -5.26
C LYS A 87 -7.20 -12.20 -5.90
N GLU A 88 -6.04 -12.41 -5.29
CA GLU A 88 -5.02 -13.31 -5.82
C GLU A 88 -5.36 -14.80 -5.60
N ALA A 89 -6.17 -15.09 -4.59
CA ALA A 89 -6.63 -16.45 -4.27
C ALA A 89 -7.86 -16.92 -5.11
N LYS A 90 -8.21 -16.22 -6.19
CA LYS A 90 -9.46 -16.44 -6.94
C LYS A 90 -9.26 -16.65 -8.44
#